data_AF-A0A3S0UYF1-F1
#
_entry.id   AF-A0A3S0UYF1-F1
#
_cell.length_a   1.000
_cell.length_b   1.000
_cell.length_c   1.000
_cell.angle_alpha   90.00
_cell.angle_beta   90.00
_cell.angle_gamma   90.00
#
_symmetry.space_group_name_H-M   'P 1'
#
loop_
_entity.id
_entity.type
_entity.pdbx_description
1 polymer ?
#
loop_
_entity_poly.entity_id
_entity_poly.type
_entity_poly.pdbx_seq_one_letter_code
_entity_poly.pdbx_strand_id
1 'polypeptide(L)' 'MKPPSSSIQVDEAGPRTFTLAVTFDGQRFDCGTYISRVAALQAGRLFVQRKEGEAAGGRTKRKPGKG' A
#
# COMPACT_ATOMS: atom_id res chain seq x y z
N MET A 1 -12.49 -11.46 12.14
CA MET A 1 -11.34 -10.53 12.17
C MET A 1 -11.79 -9.24 11.51
N LYS A 2 -11.70 -8.10 12.19
CA LYS A 2 -12.00 -6.80 11.59
C LYS A 2 -10.88 -6.52 10.56
N PRO A 3 -11.18 -6.14 9.30
CA PRO A 3 -10.13 -5.80 8.36
C PRO A 3 -9.29 -4.67 8.96
N PRO A 4 -7.95 -4.72 8.82
CA PRO A 4 -7.11 -3.63 9.28
C PRO A 4 -7.59 -2.35 8.60
N SER A 5 -7.83 -1.30 9.40
CA SER A 5 -8.24 0.00 8.86
C SER A 5 -7.06 0.58 8.08
N SER A 6 -7.12 0.49 6.76
CA SER A 6 -6.15 1.08 5.84
C SER A 6 -6.72 2.35 5.20
N SER A 7 -5.93 3.41 5.13
CA SER A 7 -6.28 4.65 4.44
C SER A 7 -5.17 5.05 3.50
N ILE A 8 -5.52 5.39 2.26
CA ILE A 8 -4.57 5.86 1.25
C ILE A 8 -4.82 7.36 1.05
N GLN A 9 -3.82 8.17 1.38
CA GLN A 9 -3.79 9.61 1.15
C GLN A 9 -2.88 9.90 -0.03
N VAL A 10 -3.41 10.66 -0.99
CA VAL A 10 -2.64 11.15 -2.13
C VAL A 10 -2.85 12.65 -2.19
N ASP A 11 -1.77 13.40 -1.97
CA ASP A 11 -1.74 14.85 -2.02
C ASP A 11 -1.06 15.32 -3.31
N GLU A 12 -1.57 16.39 -3.91
CA GLU A 12 -0.94 17.01 -5.08
C GLU A 12 0.06 18.07 -4.60
N ALA A 13 1.35 17.77 -4.75
CA ALA A 13 2.44 18.65 -4.33
C ALA A 13 2.91 19.60 -5.44
N GLY A 14 2.40 19.45 -6.65
CA GLY A 14 2.70 20.31 -7.79
C GLY A 14 2.18 19.74 -9.12
N PRO A 15 2.43 20.43 -10.24
CA PRO A 15 1.97 19.99 -11.54
C PRO A 15 2.59 18.64 -11.89
N ARG A 16 1.76 17.59 -11.93
CA ARG A 16 2.17 16.19 -12.16
C ARG A 16 3.05 15.59 -11.04
N THR A 17 3.01 16.15 -9.83
CA THR A 17 3.73 15.63 -8.67
C THR A 17 2.73 15.31 -7.56
N PHE A 18 2.65 14.04 -7.19
CA PHE A 18 1.72 13.54 -6.18
C PHE A 18 2.49 12.84 -5.07
N THR A 19 2.26 13.20 -3.82
CA THR A 19 2.82 12.49 -2.66
C THR A 19 1.83 11.42 -2.21
N LEU A 20 2.34 10.23 -1.91
CA LEU A 20 1.55 9.11 -1.39
C LEU A 20 1.92 8.86 0.06
N ALA A 21 0.90 8.84 0.92
CA ALA A 21 1.01 8.33 2.27
C ALA A 21 -0.06 7.25 2.51
N VAL A 22 0.34 6.13 3.10
CA VAL A 22 -0.57 5.04 3.43
C VAL A 22 -0.57 4.85 4.93
N THR A 23 -1.74 4.96 5.55
CA THR A 23 -1.93 4.59 6.95
C THR A 23 -2.43 3.16 7.00
N PHE A 24 -1.71 2.28 7.67
CA PHE A 24 -2.08 0.89 7.89
C PHE A 24 -2.03 0.59 9.37
N ASP A 25 -3.16 0.16 9.94
CA ASP A 25 -3.27 -0.23 11.36
C ASP A 25 -2.81 0.89 12.33
N GLY A 26 -3.15 2.14 12.00
CA GLY A 26 -2.75 3.31 12.77
C GLY A 26 -1.33 3.83 12.52
N GLN A 27 -0.51 3.08 11.75
CA GLN A 27 0.83 3.50 11.37
C GLN A 27 0.85 4.16 9.99
N ARG A 28 1.39 5.38 9.89
CA ARG A 28 1.57 6.10 8.62
C ARG A 28 2.89 5.68 7.96
N PHE A 29 2.83 5.45 6.66
CA PHE A 29 3.98 5.18 5.79
C PHE A 29 4.00 6.18 4.65
N ASP A 30 5.07 6.95 4.55
CA ASP A 30 5.28 7.87 3.44
C ASP A 30 5.96 7.12 2.29
N CYS A 31 5.24 6.94 1.18
CA CYS A 31 5.67 6.14 0.02
C CYS A 31 6.39 6.96 -1.06
N GLY A 32 6.66 8.24 -0.80
CA GLY A 32 7.38 9.14 -1.71
C GLY A 32 6.48 9.84 -2.72
N THR A 33 7.09 10.31 -3.81
CA THR A 33 6.47 11.11 -4.86
C THR A 33 6.22 10.30 -6.15
N TYR A 34 5.15 10.64 -6.84
CA TYR A 34 4.65 9.98 -8.04
C TYR A 34 4.33 11.00 -9.13
N ILE A 35 4.53 10.61 -10.38
CA ILE A 35 4.25 11.45 -11.57
C ILE A 35 2.75 11.56 -11.92
N SER A 36 1.91 10.73 -11.28
CA SER A 36 0.46 10.73 -11.50
C SER A 36 -0.28 10.20 -10.28
N ARG A 37 -1.50 10.71 -10.06
CA ARG A 37 -2.41 10.22 -9.03
C ARG A 37 -2.72 8.74 -9.17
N VAL A 38 -2.86 8.25 -10.41
CA VAL A 38 -3.16 6.84 -10.69
C VAL A 38 -2.00 5.93 -10.24
N ALA A 39 -0.76 6.32 -10.52
CA ALA A 39 0.42 5.57 -10.07
C ALA A 39 0.51 5.53 -8.53
N ALA A 40 0.24 6.67 -7.86
CA ALA A 40 0.18 6.73 -6.41
C ALA A 40 -0.91 5.81 -5.83
N LEU A 41 -2.12 5.82 -6.40
CA LEU A 41 -3.22 4.97 -5.94
C LEU A 41 -2.92 3.47 -6.16
N GLN A 42 -2.33 3.10 -7.30
CA GLN A 42 -1.92 1.73 -7.56
C GLN A 42 -0.85 1.26 -6.57
N ALA A 43 0.17 2.08 -6.32
CA ALA A 43 1.20 1.80 -5.34
C ALA A 43 0.62 1.68 -3.93
N GLY A 44 -0.30 2.58 -3.54
CA GLY A 44 -0.98 2.53 -2.25
C GLY A 44 -1.80 1.25 -2.05
N ARG A 45 -2.55 0.82 -3.08
CA ARG A 45 -3.28 -0.45 -3.04
C ARG A 45 -2.36 -1.66 -2.89
N LEU A 46 -1.26 -1.68 -3.66
CA LEU A 46 -0.25 -2.74 -3.55
C LEU A 46 0.42 -2.75 -2.17
N PHE A 47 0.66 -1.58 -1.58
CA PHE A 47 1.22 -1.46 -0.24
C PHE A 47 0.28 -2.06 0.81
N VAL A 48 -1.00 -1.69 0.77
CA VAL A 48 -2.03 -2.27 1.66
C VAL A 48 -2.11 -3.77 1.48
N GLN A 49 -2.21 -4.28 0.25
CA GLN A 49 -2.24 -5.73 0.00
C GLN A 49 -0.99 -6.46 0.52
N ARG A 50 0.20 -5.85 0.39
CA ARG A 50 1.43 -6.41 0.95
C ARG A 50 1.41 -6.39 2.48
N LYS A 51 0.89 -5.33 3.10
CA LYS A 51 0.79 -5.20 4.55
C LYS A 51 -0.28 -6.09 5.16
N GLU A 52 -1.42 -6.22 4.53
CA GLU A 52 -2.43 -7.24 4.86
C GLU A 52 -1.85 -8.64 4.69
N GLY A 53 -1.10 -8.87 3.61
CA GLY A 53 -0.38 -10.10 3.35
C GLY A 53 0.70 -10.39 4.40
N GLU A 54 1.38 -9.38 4.94
CA GLU A 54 2.36 -9.51 6.04
C GLU A 54 1.66 -9.78 7.38
N ALA A 55 0.61 -9.01 7.68
CA ALA A 55 -0.19 -9.15 8.90
C ALA A 55 -0.94 -10.49 8.96
N ALA A 56 -1.39 -11.01 7.81
CA ALA A 56 -1.92 -12.37 7.68
C ALA A 56 -0.82 -13.43 7.48
N GLY A 57 0.43 -13.00 7.26
CA GLY A 57 1.50 -13.73 6.57
C GLY A 57 2.63 -14.30 7.40
N GLY A 58 2.48 -14.39 8.73
CA GLY A 58 3.09 -15.51 9.46
C GLY A 58 2.71 -16.89 8.87
N ARG A 59 1.73 -16.95 7.94
CA ARG A 59 1.26 -18.19 7.34
C ARG A 59 0.82 -18.06 5.89
N THR A 60 1.73 -17.82 4.94
CA THR A 60 1.78 -18.63 3.70
C THR A 60 3.05 -18.35 2.90
N LYS A 61 4.05 -19.22 3.09
CA LYS A 61 4.87 -19.68 1.96
C LYS A 61 3.90 -20.03 0.83
N ARG A 62 3.81 -19.20 -0.21
CA ARG A 62 3.39 -19.69 -1.52
C ARG A 62 4.48 -20.68 -1.94
N LYS A 63 4.26 -21.98 -1.68
CA LYS A 63 4.95 -23.03 -2.42
C LYS A 63 4.76 -22.69 -3.90
N PRO A 64 5.82 -22.51 -4.71
CA PRO A 64 5.67 -22.68 -6.14
C PRO A 64 5.42 -24.17 -6.34
N GLY A 65 4.16 -24.57 -6.43
CA GLY A 65 3.81 -25.89 -6.91
C GLY A 65 3.94 -25.90 -8.43
N LYS A 66 5.04 -26.46 -8.96
CA LYS A 66 5.16 -27.16 -10.27
C LYS A 66 6.62 -27.61 -10.43
N GLY A 67 6.96 -28.88 -10.66
CA GLY A 67 6.20 -30.10 -10.88
C GLY A 67 7.10 -31.30 -10.61
#